data_AF-A0A2E1HFM2-F1
#
_entry.id   AF-A0A2E1HFM2-F1
#
_cell.length_a   1.000
_cell.length_b   1.000
_cell.length_c   1.000
_cell.angle_alpha   90.00
_cell.angle_beta   90.00
_cell.angle_gamma   90.00
#
_symmetry.space_group_name_H-M   'P 1'
#
loop_
_entity.id
_entity.type
_entity.pdbx_description
1 polymer ?
#
loop_
_entity_poly.entity_id
_entity_poly.type
_entity_poly.pdbx_seq_one_letter_code
_entity_poly.pdbx_strand_id
1 'polypeptide(L)'
;MQLDLFARRRGPAEIVPFPLARRKGFVSATARALAQRDHDAGRDYWREHVRQLRADLRATGHSSKQVAAEVKWYTAAVSREVLILLSYGKGHPNDAA
;
A
#
# COMPACT_ATOMS: atom_id res chain seq x y z
N MET A 1 -9.64 48.63 -2.19
CA MET A 1 -8.62 47.66 -2.63
C MET A 1 -9.29 46.32 -2.85
N GLN A 2 -9.22 45.76 -4.06
CA GLN A 2 -9.83 44.47 -4.42
C GLN A 2 -8.82 43.34 -4.18
N LEU A 3 -9.18 42.36 -3.36
CA LEU A 3 -8.39 41.15 -3.14
C LEU A 3 -8.57 40.22 -4.35
N ASP A 4 -7.49 40.02 -5.11
CA ASP A 4 -7.49 39.07 -6.21
C ASP A 4 -7.34 37.64 -5.68
N LEU A 5 -8.47 36.92 -5.62
CA LEU A 5 -8.56 35.55 -5.14
C LEU A 5 -7.88 34.53 -6.06
N PHE A 6 -7.51 34.93 -7.29
CA PHE A 6 -6.92 34.07 -8.31
C PHE A 6 -5.41 34.29 -8.50
N ALA A 7 -4.82 35.23 -7.77
CA ALA A 7 -3.37 35.50 -7.81
C ALA A 7 -2.51 34.32 -7.28
N ARG A 8 -3.10 33.37 -6.54
CA ARG A 8 -2.41 32.15 -6.10
C ARG A 8 -2.39 31.11 -7.21
N ARG A 9 -1.31 31.08 -7.99
CA ARG A 9 -0.90 29.87 -8.72
C ARG A 9 -0.64 28.76 -7.69
N ARG A 10 -1.64 27.91 -7.45
CA ARG A 10 -1.43 26.67 -6.70
C ARG A 10 -0.48 25.82 -7.53
N GLY A 11 0.59 25.30 -6.92
CA GLY A 11 1.50 24.37 -7.57
C GLY A 11 0.76 23.13 -8.12
N PRO A 12 1.43 22.27 -8.90
CA PRO A 12 0.82 21.06 -9.43
C PRO A 12 0.12 20.28 -8.31
N ALA A 13 -1.16 19.95 -8.52
CA ALA A 13 -1.92 19.19 -7.55
C ALA A 13 -1.38 17.76 -7.45
N GLU A 14 -1.08 17.30 -6.24
CA GLU A 14 -0.68 15.92 -6.01
C GLU A 14 -1.93 15.02 -6.05
N ILE A 15 -1.96 14.09 -7.01
CA ILE A 15 -3.01 13.07 -7.08
C ILE A 15 -2.64 11.97 -6.10
N VAL A 16 -3.42 11.84 -5.02
CA VAL A 16 -3.30 10.74 -4.06
C VAL A 16 -4.31 9.66 -4.44
N PRO A 17 -3.89 8.56 -5.08
CA PRO A 17 -4.82 7.50 -5.49
C PRO A 17 -5.34 6.75 -4.25
N PHE A 18 -6.61 6.97 -3.95
CA PHE A 18 -7.35 6.34 -2.85
C PHE A 18 -8.49 5.46 -3.42
N PRO A 19 -8.81 4.31 -2.81
CA PRO A 19 -8.15 3.67 -1.66
C PRO A 19 -6.91 2.88 -2.07
N LEU A 20 -5.88 2.87 -1.22
CA LEU A 20 -4.66 2.07 -1.33
C LEU A 20 -4.96 0.59 -1.57
N ALA A 21 -6.01 0.06 -0.93
CA ALA A 21 -6.44 -1.33 -1.13
C ALA A 21 -6.90 -1.65 -2.56
N ARG A 22 -7.31 -0.64 -3.36
CA ARG A 22 -7.70 -0.81 -4.76
C ARG A 22 -6.53 -0.66 -5.73
N ARG A 23 -5.36 -0.24 -5.25
CA ARG A 23 -4.13 -0.13 -6.06
C ARG A 23 -3.51 -1.51 -6.27
N LYS A 24 -4.13 -2.32 -7.14
CA LYS A 24 -3.77 -3.73 -7.36
C LYS A 24 -2.26 -3.92 -7.60
N GLY A 25 -1.64 -3.10 -8.46
CA GLY A 25 -0.20 -3.19 -8.72
C GLY A 25 0.67 -2.98 -7.47
N PHE A 26 0.29 -2.04 -6.60
CA PHE A 26 1.01 -1.75 -5.35
C PHE A 26 0.83 -2.88 -4.31
N VAL A 27 -0.40 -3.39 -4.18
CA VAL A 27 -0.72 -4.53 -3.32
C VAL A 27 0.02 -5.79 -3.78
N SER A 28 -0.06 -6.15 -5.07
CA SER A 28 0.60 -7.33 -5.62
C SER A 28 2.12 -7.25 -5.55
N ALA A 29 2.73 -6.08 -5.81
CA ALA A 29 4.17 -5.89 -5.65
C ALA A 29 4.62 -6.12 -4.20
N THR A 30 3.88 -5.56 -3.24
CA THR A 30 4.19 -5.71 -1.81
C THR A 30 3.98 -7.16 -1.34
N ALA A 31 2.92 -7.82 -1.81
CA ALA A 31 2.65 -9.21 -1.50
C ALA A 31 3.75 -10.15 -2.04
N ARG A 32 4.23 -9.93 -3.27
CA ARG A 32 5.37 -10.68 -3.83
C ARG A 32 6.65 -10.44 -3.02
N ALA A 33 6.92 -9.19 -2.65
CA ALA A 33 8.07 -8.87 -1.81
C ALA A 33 8.01 -9.59 -0.45
N LEU A 34 6.83 -9.70 0.16
CA LEU A 34 6.63 -10.45 1.40
C LEU A 34 6.77 -11.96 1.20
N ALA A 35 6.18 -12.51 0.13
CA ALA A 35 6.21 -13.95 -0.15
C ALA A 35 7.62 -14.49 -0.47
N GLN A 36 8.53 -13.63 -0.94
CA GLN A 36 9.93 -13.99 -1.24
C GLN A 36 10.87 -13.90 -0.02
N ARG A 37 10.39 -13.42 1.13
CA ARG A 37 11.21 -13.20 2.32
C ARG A 37 10.89 -14.24 3.38
N ASP A 38 11.92 -14.62 4.13
CA ASP A 38 11.75 -15.39 5.35
C ASP A 38 10.96 -14.58 6.40
N HIS A 39 10.37 -15.28 7.37
CA HIS A 39 9.43 -14.70 8.32
C HIS A 39 9.96 -13.43 9.02
N ASP A 40 11.19 -13.45 9.54
CA ASP A 40 11.76 -12.29 10.24
C ASP A 40 12.06 -11.12 9.30
N ALA A 41 12.63 -11.40 8.13
CA ALA A 41 12.91 -10.38 7.10
C ALA A 41 11.60 -9.77 6.55
N GLY A 42 10.55 -10.58 6.40
CA GLY A 42 9.22 -10.14 5.99
C GLY A 42 8.55 -9.25 7.04
N ARG A 43 8.68 -9.61 8.33
CA ARG A 43 8.17 -8.81 9.45
C ARG A 43 8.82 -7.43 9.51
N ASP A 44 10.14 -7.36 9.40
CA ASP A 44 10.88 -6.10 9.47
C ASP A 44 10.59 -5.21 8.26
N TYR A 45 10.55 -5.81 7.05
CA TYR A 45 10.10 -5.13 5.84
C TYR A 45 8.69 -4.56 5.99
N TRP A 46 7.74 -5.36 6.48
CA TRP A 46 6.36 -4.93 6.68
C TRP A 46 6.25 -3.79 7.67
N ARG A 47 6.97 -3.88 8.79
CA ARG A 47 6.98 -2.83 9.83
C ARG A 47 7.44 -1.50 9.25
N GLU A 48 8.54 -1.52 8.49
CA GLU A 48 9.09 -0.31 7.88
C GLU A 48 8.17 0.23 6.78
N HIS A 49 7.64 -0.65 5.92
CA HIS A 49 6.70 -0.28 4.87
C HIS A 49 5.45 0.41 5.43
N VAL A 50 4.84 -0.14 6.48
CA VAL A 50 3.66 0.45 7.12
C VAL A 50 4.01 1.74 7.85
N ARG A 51 5.21 1.85 8.45
CA ARG A 51 5.68 3.09 9.08
C ARG A 51 5.75 4.23 8.06
N GLN A 52 6.36 3.96 6.90
CA GLN A 52 6.51 4.93 5.83
C GLN A 52 5.15 5.29 5.21
N LEU A 53 4.30 4.29 4.94
CA LEU A 53 2.95 4.51 4.44
C LEU A 53 2.10 5.41 5.35
N ARG A 54 2.22 5.25 6.67
CA ARG A 54 1.55 6.12 7.65
C ARG A 54 2.09 7.55 7.62
N ALA A 55 3.40 7.73 7.39
CA ALA A 55 4.00 9.05 7.27
C ALA A 55 3.48 9.76 6.00
N ASP A 56 3.45 9.06 4.87
CA ASP A 56 2.97 9.61 3.60
C ASP A 56 1.48 9.99 3.65
N LEU A 57 0.63 9.14 4.25
CA LEU A 57 -0.79 9.45 4.41
C LEU A 57 -1.02 10.66 5.34
N ARG A 58 -0.18 10.85 6.36
CA ARG A 58 -0.26 12.03 7.22
C ARG A 58 0.22 13.29 6.50
N ALA A 59 1.29 13.19 5.70
CA ALA A 59 1.80 14.31 4.91
C ALA A 59 0.77 14.84 3.90
N THR A 60 -0.08 13.95 3.38
CA THR A 60 -1.20 14.29 2.47
C THR A 60 -2.44 14.84 3.20
N GLY A 61 -2.37 15.02 4.52
CA GLY A 61 -3.43 15.67 5.31
C GLY A 61 -4.50 14.72 5.87
N HIS A 62 -4.32 13.40 5.81
CA HIS A 62 -5.29 12.47 6.40
C HIS A 62 -5.22 12.49 7.93
N SER A 63 -6.40 12.47 8.57
CA SER A 63 -6.48 12.32 10.03
C SER A 63 -5.97 10.95 10.48
N SER A 64 -5.48 10.85 11.72
CA SER A 64 -5.02 9.58 12.29
C SER A 64 -6.05 8.44 12.19
N LYS A 65 -7.35 8.76 12.28
CA LYS A 65 -8.45 7.80 12.12
C LYS A 65 -8.55 7.28 10.68
N GLN A 66 -8.44 8.17 9.69
CA GLN A 66 -8.44 7.80 8.27
C GLN A 66 -7.20 6.98 7.92
N VAL A 67 -6.02 7.38 8.39
CA VAL A 67 -4.76 6.63 8.21
C VAL A 67 -4.90 5.21 8.77
N ALA A 68 -5.44 5.06 9.98
CA ALA A 68 -5.62 3.75 10.60
C ALA A 68 -6.59 2.86 9.82
N ALA A 69 -7.73 3.43 9.37
CA ALA A 69 -8.68 2.70 8.53
C ALA A 69 -8.02 2.27 7.21
N GLU A 70 -7.28 3.16 6.56
CA GLU A 70 -6.67 2.89 5.27
C GLU A 70 -5.58 1.82 5.34
N VAL A 71 -4.72 1.89 6.36
CA VAL A 71 -3.71 0.86 6.63
C VAL A 71 -4.39 -0.49 6.93
N LYS A 72 -5.52 -0.52 7.63
CA LYS A 72 -6.27 -1.76 7.90
C LYS A 72 -6.76 -2.40 6.61
N TRP A 73 -7.42 -1.63 5.73
CA TRP A 73 -7.88 -2.13 4.43
C TRP A 73 -6.74 -2.60 3.54
N TYR A 74 -5.66 -1.83 3.50
CA TYR A 74 -4.45 -2.18 2.76
C TYR A 74 -3.82 -3.49 3.26
N THR A 75 -3.71 -3.65 4.58
CA THR A 75 -3.17 -4.86 5.21
C THR A 75 -3.99 -6.09 4.82
N ALA A 76 -5.32 -6.00 4.91
CA ALA A 76 -6.20 -7.10 4.54
C ALA A 76 -6.04 -7.49 3.06
N ALA A 77 -5.90 -6.52 2.16
CA ALA A 77 -5.67 -6.76 0.74
C ALA A 77 -4.33 -7.46 0.48
N VAL A 78 -3.25 -6.99 1.11
CA VAL A 78 -1.91 -7.60 0.98
C VAL A 78 -1.90 -9.02 1.55
N SER A 79 -2.46 -9.25 2.74
CA SER A 79 -2.52 -10.59 3.34
C SER A 79 -3.27 -11.58 2.46
N ARG A 80 -4.38 -11.17 1.84
CA ARG A 80 -5.13 -12.00 0.89
C ARG A 80 -4.26 -12.37 -0.32
N GLU A 81 -3.55 -11.42 -0.88
CA GLU A 81 -2.69 -11.65 -2.04
C GLU A 81 -1.49 -12.55 -1.69
N VAL A 82 -0.88 -12.38 -0.51
CA VAL A 82 0.18 -13.27 -0.01
C VAL A 82 -0.34 -14.70 0.13
N LEU A 83 -1.52 -14.88 0.74
CA LEU A 83 -2.14 -16.19 0.89
C LEU A 83 -2.37 -16.86 -0.47
N ILE A 84 -2.86 -16.10 -1.46
CA ILE A 84 -3.03 -16.57 -2.84
C ILE A 84 -1.67 -17.05 -3.39
N LEU A 85 -0.63 -16.21 -3.35
CA LEU A 85 0.70 -16.56 -3.88
C LEU A 85 1.27 -17.83 -3.23
N LEU A 86 1.15 -17.96 -1.90
CA LEU A 86 1.63 -19.13 -1.18
C LEU A 86 0.80 -20.38 -1.47
N SER A 87 -0.51 -20.24 -1.68
CA SER A 87 -1.39 -21.37 -2.01
C SER A 87 -1.13 -21.90 -3.42
N TYR A 88 -0.92 -21.01 -4.41
CA TYR A 88 -0.57 -21.40 -5.77
C TYR A 88 0.85 -21.99 -5.86
N GLY A 89 1.81 -21.49 -5.06
CA GLY A 89 3.16 -22.05 -5.02
C GLY A 89 3.26 -23.46 -4.40
N LYS A 90 2.26 -23.88 -3.62
CA LYS A 90 2.25 -25.19 -2.94
C LYS A 90 1.53 -26.29 -3.72
N GLY A 91 0.92 -25.96 -4.86
CA GLY A 91 0.10 -26.87 -5.65
C GLY A 91 0.44 -26.87 -7.14
N HIS A 92 1.60 -27.41 -7.52
CA HIS A 92 1.76 -27.97 -8.87
C HIS A 92 2.84 -29.08 -8.92
N PRO A 93 2.45 -30.36 -8.81
CA PRO A 93 3.24 -31.49 -9.27
C PRO A 93 2.72 -31.98 -10.63
N ASN A 94 2.65 -31.12 -11.65
CA ASN A 94 2.17 -31.58 -12.97
C ASN A 94 2.74 -30.83 -14.19
N ASP A 95 4.03 -30.49 -14.15
CA ASP A 95 4.81 -30.12 -15.33
C ASP A 95 5.98 -31.12 -15.50
N ALA A 96 5.64 -32.39 -15.69
CA ALA A 96 6.54 -33.43 -16.19
C ALA A 96 5.76 -34.28 -17.19
N ALA A 97 5.67 -33.77 -18.42
CA ALA A 97 5.24 -34.50 -19.61
C ALA A 97 6.33 -34.41 -20.66
#